data_AF-F4WBB1-F1
#
_entry.id   AF-F4WBB1-F1
#
_cell.length_a   1.000
_cell.length_b   1.000
_cell.length_c   1.000
_cell.angle_alpha   90.00
_cell.angle_beta   90.00
_cell.angle_gamma   90.00
#
_symmetry.space_group_name_H-M   'P 1'
#
loop_
_entity.id
_entity.type
_entity.pdbx_description
1 polymer ?
#
loop_
_entity_poly.entity_id
_entity_poly.type
_entity_poly.pdbx_seq_one_letter_code
_entity_poly.pdbx_strand_id
1 'polypeptide(L)'
;MSDEIAALLTAQSDLHGRMARSVTNLRKMGTANITLRAVEVRSTLLDKIWAEFENQHKLIRALYKEAFDLSEYNTSQFADSAENTKKMMDPSKSSRLIISYLSEGDGGMD
;
A
#
# COMPACT_ATOMS: atom_id res chain seq x y z
N MET A 1 -17.70 -18.49 -0.93
CA MET A 1 -16.31 -18.08 -0.65
C MET A 1 -15.86 -18.85 0.58
N SER A 2 -14.66 -19.45 0.62
CA SER A 2 -14.20 -20.18 1.81
C SER A 2 -13.81 -19.21 2.93
N ASP A 3 -13.88 -19.66 4.18
CA ASP A 3 -13.51 -18.87 5.35
C ASP A 3 -12.04 -18.41 5.29
N GLU A 4 -11.16 -19.23 4.73
CA GLU A 4 -9.76 -18.90 4.51
C GLU A 4 -9.59 -17.74 3.51
N ILE A 5 -10.32 -17.73 2.40
CA ILE A 5 -10.29 -16.63 1.43
C ILE A 5 -10.85 -15.35 2.07
N ALA A 6 -11.95 -15.45 2.82
CA ALA A 6 -12.52 -14.30 3.50
C ALA A 6 -11.52 -13.68 4.50
N ALA A 7 -10.84 -14.50 5.30
CA ALA A 7 -9.80 -14.03 6.23
C ALA A 7 -8.64 -13.34 5.50
N LEU A 8 -8.18 -13.89 4.37
CA LEU A 8 -7.13 -13.27 3.56
C LEU A 8 -7.58 -11.93 2.96
N LEU A 9 -8.83 -11.79 2.51
CA LEU A 9 -9.35 -10.53 1.97
C LEU A 9 -9.49 -9.44 3.05
N THR A 10 -9.92 -9.82 4.26
CA THR A 10 -9.90 -8.91 5.40
C THR A 10 -8.47 -8.48 5.73
N ALA A 11 -7.53 -9.42 5.77
CA ALA A 11 -6.11 -9.10 5.99
C ALA A 11 -5.54 -8.17 4.92
N GLN A 12 -5.91 -8.33 3.65
CA GLN A 12 -5.54 -7.43 2.56
C GLN A 12 -6.03 -5.99 2.80
N SER A 13 -7.30 -5.84 3.21
CA SER A 13 -7.88 -4.54 3.57
C SER A 13 -7.12 -3.87 4.71
N ASP A 14 -6.76 -4.63 5.74
CA ASP A 14 -6.01 -4.13 6.89
C ASP A 14 -4.58 -3.70 6.52
N LEU A 15 -3.88 -4.52 5.72
CA LEU A 15 -2.53 -4.20 5.24
C LEU A 15 -2.54 -2.94 4.38
N HIS A 16 -3.47 -2.83 3.42
CA HIS A 16 -3.62 -1.64 2.61
C HIS A 16 -3.90 -0.39 3.47
N GLY A 17 -4.81 -0.49 4.45
CA GLY A 17 -5.09 0.59 5.39
C GLY A 17 -3.87 1.01 6.21
N ARG A 18 -3.01 0.07 6.61
CA ARG A 18 -1.73 0.37 7.30
C ARG A 18 -0.73 1.08 6.38
N MET A 19 -0.68 0.70 5.10
CA MET A 19 0.15 1.39 4.10
C MET A 19 -0.30 2.84 3.91
N ALA A 20 -1.59 3.05 3.66
CA ALA A 20 -2.17 4.39 3.48
C ALA A 20 -1.94 5.28 4.71
N ARG A 21 -2.16 4.75 5.93
CA ARG A 21 -1.88 5.48 7.18
C ARG A 21 -0.42 5.86 7.34
N SER A 22 0.53 5.05 6.85
CA SER A 22 1.96 5.36 6.94
C SER A 22 2.31 6.61 6.14
N VAL A 23 1.69 6.79 4.96
CA VAL A 23 1.83 7.97 4.10
C VAL A 23 1.11 9.18 4.72
N THR A 24 -0.14 9.02 5.16
CA THR A 24 -0.92 10.10 5.80
C THR A 24 -0.22 10.63 7.05
N ASN A 25 0.41 9.76 7.84
CA ASN A 25 1.15 10.16 9.03
C ASN A 25 2.39 11.01 8.71
N LEU A 26 3.03 10.83 7.55
CA LEU A 26 4.08 11.74 7.08
C LEU A 26 3.51 13.09 6.67
N ARG A 27 2.42 13.11 5.89
CA ARG A 27 1.78 14.37 5.48
C ARG A 27 1.39 15.22 6.69
N LYS A 28 0.83 14.59 7.73
CA LYS A 28 0.43 15.26 8.98
C LYS A 28 1.59 15.93 9.74
N MET A 29 2.84 15.49 9.55
CA MET A 29 3.98 16.17 10.16
C MET A 29 4.19 17.56 9.55
N GLY A 30 3.68 17.82 8.34
CA GLY A 30 3.96 19.02 7.57
C GLY A 30 5.30 18.90 6.85
N THR A 31 5.35 19.38 5.62
CA THR A 31 6.46 19.17 4.68
C THR A 31 7.78 19.73 5.19
N ALA A 32 7.72 20.85 5.92
CA ALA A 32 8.86 21.47 6.61
C ALA A 32 9.46 20.60 7.74
N ASN A 33 8.70 19.63 8.28
CA ASN A 33 9.12 18.77 9.39
C ASN A 33 9.42 17.32 8.97
N ILE A 34 9.25 16.98 7.68
CA ILE A 34 9.60 15.65 7.17
C ILE A 34 11.13 15.57 7.03
N THR A 35 11.75 14.78 7.90
CA THR A 35 13.19 14.50 7.85
C THR A 35 13.47 13.28 6.97
N LEU A 36 14.68 13.23 6.40
CA LEU A 36 15.16 12.06 5.66
C LEU A 36 14.99 10.76 6.45
N ARG A 37 15.40 10.78 7.73
CA ARG A 37 15.28 9.63 8.63
C ARG A 37 13.82 9.19 8.85
N ALA A 38 12.88 10.13 8.91
CA ALA A 38 11.46 9.80 9.03
C ALA A 38 10.91 9.12 7.77
N VAL A 39 11.40 9.50 6.59
CA VAL A 39 11.09 8.84 5.32
C VAL A 39 11.68 7.42 5.30
N GLU A 40 12.98 7.28 5.59
CA GLU A 40 13.67 5.98 5.59
C GLU A 40 13.00 4.94 6.50
N VAL A 41 12.71 5.32 7.76
CA VAL A 41 12.07 4.43 8.74
C VAL A 41 10.70 3.94 8.23
N ARG A 42 9.93 4.82 7.59
CA ARG A 42 8.61 4.47 7.08
C ARG A 42 8.68 3.69 5.78
N SER A 43 9.65 3.95 4.92
CA SER A 43 9.92 3.12 3.74
C SER A 43 10.25 1.69 4.17
N THR A 44 11.11 1.47 5.17
CA THR A 44 11.40 0.13 5.71
C THR A 44 10.16 -0.55 6.30
N LEU A 45 9.28 0.19 6.98
CA LEU A 45 8.01 -0.36 7.46
C LEU A 45 7.10 -0.78 6.30
N LEU A 46 7.01 0.05 5.26
CA LEU A 46 6.22 -0.24 4.07
C LEU A 46 6.76 -1.43 3.30
N ASP A 47 8.08 -1.64 3.21
CA ASP A 47 8.67 -2.84 2.61
C ASP A 47 8.20 -4.12 3.31
N LYS A 48 8.14 -4.11 4.65
CA LYS A 48 7.67 -5.27 5.43
C LYS A 48 6.18 -5.55 5.21
N ILE A 49 5.36 -4.51 5.23
CA ILE A 49 3.90 -4.64 5.01
C ILE A 49 3.64 -5.11 3.57
N TRP A 50 4.39 -4.57 2.60
CA TRP A 50 4.27 -4.96 1.20
C TRP A 50 4.67 -6.42 0.96
N ALA A 51 5.76 -6.90 1.55
CA ALA A 51 6.15 -8.30 1.44
C ALA A 51 5.06 -9.25 1.96
N GLU A 52 4.38 -8.89 3.05
CA GLU A 52 3.23 -9.64 3.56
C GLU A 52 2.03 -9.59 2.61
N PHE A 53 1.72 -8.39 2.08
CA PHE A 53 0.68 -8.17 1.08
C PHE A 53 0.88 -9.06 -0.16
N GLU A 54 2.09 -9.08 -0.72
CA GLU A 54 2.43 -9.88 -1.91
C GLU A 54 2.29 -11.38 -1.65
N ASN A 55 2.71 -11.84 -0.47
CA ASN A 55 2.57 -13.24 -0.08
C ASN A 55 1.09 -13.64 0.02
N GLN A 56 0.27 -12.83 0.69
CA GLN A 56 -1.17 -13.09 0.78
C GLN A 56 -1.85 -12.97 -0.58
N HIS A 57 -1.43 -12.04 -1.44
CA HIS A 57 -1.97 -11.88 -2.79
C HIS A 57 -1.73 -13.13 -3.65
N LYS A 58 -0.52 -13.71 -3.57
CA LYS A 58 -0.20 -15.00 -4.24
C LYS A 58 -1.09 -16.13 -3.73
N LEU A 59 -1.35 -16.20 -2.42
CA LEU A 59 -2.27 -17.19 -1.84
C LEU A 59 -3.70 -17.00 -2.34
N ILE A 60 -4.21 -15.77 -2.35
CA ILE A 60 -5.55 -15.44 -2.87
C ILE A 60 -5.68 -15.89 -4.32
N ARG A 61 -4.70 -15.60 -5.18
CA ARG A 61 -4.68 -16.06 -6.57
C ARG A 61 -4.71 -17.59 -6.67
N ALA A 62 -3.93 -18.28 -5.86
CA ALA A 62 -3.86 -19.73 -5.85
C ALA A 62 -5.17 -20.40 -5.37
N LEU A 63 -5.88 -19.76 -4.42
CA LEU A 63 -7.13 -20.26 -3.86
C LEU A 63 -8.33 -19.96 -4.77
N TYR A 64 -8.38 -18.78 -5.41
CA TYR A 64 -9.44 -18.44 -6.38
C TYR A 64 -9.30 -19.17 -7.72
N LYS A 65 -8.06 -19.48 -8.14
CA LYS A 65 -7.77 -20.12 -9.44
C LYS A 65 -8.48 -19.40 -10.60
N GLU A 66 -9.28 -20.12 -11.37
CA GLU A 66 -10.02 -19.62 -12.55
C GLU A 66 -11.04 -18.53 -12.19
N ALA A 67 -11.50 -18.47 -10.94
CA ALA A 67 -12.43 -17.43 -10.50
C ALA A 67 -11.73 -16.10 -10.13
N PHE A 68 -10.39 -16.06 -10.12
CA PHE A 68 -9.65 -14.87 -9.69
C PHE A 68 -9.96 -13.65 -10.56
N ASP A 69 -9.94 -13.83 -11.88
CA ASP A 69 -10.11 -12.73 -12.83
C ASP A 69 -11.47 -12.04 -12.70
N LEU A 70 -12.49 -12.81 -12.29
CA LEU A 70 -13.87 -12.34 -12.08
C LEU A 70 -14.14 -11.88 -10.64
N SER A 71 -13.19 -12.09 -9.72
CA SER A 71 -13.36 -11.72 -8.32
C SER A 71 -13.37 -10.20 -8.14
N GLU A 72 -14.21 -9.69 -7.23
CA GLU A 72 -14.24 -8.27 -6.88
C GLU A 72 -12.87 -7.75 -6.45
N TYR A 73 -12.09 -8.57 -5.75
CA TYR A 73 -10.73 -8.26 -5.35
C TYR A 73 -9.80 -7.93 -6.53
N ASN A 74 -9.95 -8.64 -7.66
CA ASN A 74 -9.17 -8.37 -8.87
C ASN A 74 -9.77 -7.23 -9.70
N THR A 75 -11.09 -7.23 -9.92
CA THR A 75 -11.76 -6.25 -10.81
C THR A 75 -11.78 -4.84 -10.23
N SER A 76 -11.72 -4.69 -8.91
CA SER A 76 -11.53 -3.40 -8.23
C SER A 76 -10.09 -2.87 -8.30
N GLN A 77 -9.15 -3.61 -8.89
CA GLN A 77 -7.73 -3.25 -8.97
C GLN A 77 -7.11 -2.94 -7.60
N PHE A 78 -7.60 -3.62 -6.55
CA PHE A 78 -7.18 -3.37 -5.18
C PHE A 78 -5.65 -3.51 -4.99
N ALA A 79 -5.05 -4.51 -5.62
CA ALA A 79 -3.61 -4.72 -5.60
C ALA A 79 -2.81 -3.57 -6.22
N ASP A 80 -3.33 -2.98 -7.31
CA ASP A 80 -2.69 -1.85 -7.99
C ASP A 80 -2.72 -0.60 -7.10
N SER A 81 -3.82 -0.37 -6.37
CA SER A 81 -3.92 0.73 -5.40
C SER A 81 -2.88 0.62 -4.27
N ALA A 82 -2.72 -0.59 -3.72
CA ALA A 82 -1.69 -0.85 -2.71
C ALA A 82 -0.26 -0.69 -3.28
N GLU A 83 -0.02 -1.16 -4.51
CA GLU A 83 1.26 -1.00 -5.20
C GLU A 83 1.61 0.48 -5.42
N ASN A 84 0.64 1.31 -5.81
CA ASN A 84 0.83 2.75 -5.99
C ASN A 84 1.29 3.42 -4.69
N THR A 85 0.67 3.07 -3.57
CA THR A 85 1.09 3.53 -2.24
C THR A 85 2.54 3.13 -1.94
N LYS A 86 2.95 1.92 -2.30
CA LYS A 86 4.33 1.45 -2.14
C LYS A 86 5.31 2.21 -3.03
N LYS A 87 4.99 2.40 -4.31
CA LYS A 87 5.80 3.11 -5.31
C LYS A 87 6.04 4.57 -4.93
N MET A 88 5.09 5.22 -4.25
CA MET A 88 5.24 6.61 -3.79
C MET A 88 6.32 6.76 -2.72
N MET A 89 6.58 5.71 -1.95
CA MET A 89 7.49 5.70 -0.81
C MET A 89 8.80 4.95 -1.09
N ASP A 90 9.08 4.67 -2.36
CA ASP A 90 10.31 4.01 -2.80
C ASP A 90 11.53 4.88 -2.47
N PRO A 91 12.45 4.42 -1.59
CA PRO A 91 13.63 5.18 -1.20
C PRO A 91 14.63 5.39 -2.35
N SER A 92 14.51 4.68 -3.48
CA SER A 92 15.28 4.95 -4.69
C SER A 92 14.92 6.30 -5.33
N LYS A 93 13.70 6.80 -5.07
CA LYS A 93 13.30 8.16 -5.42
C LYS A 93 14.02 9.14 -4.51
N SER A 94 14.53 10.23 -5.09
CA SER A 94 15.13 11.32 -4.31
C SER A 94 14.18 11.74 -3.21
N SER A 95 14.68 11.90 -1.98
CA SER A 95 13.86 12.34 -0.84
C SER A 95 13.17 13.68 -1.09
N ARG A 96 13.73 14.52 -1.96
CA ARG A 96 13.08 15.74 -2.46
C ARG A 96 11.82 15.44 -3.27
N LEU A 97 11.83 14.41 -4.11
CA LEU A 97 10.67 13.98 -4.90
C LEU A 97 9.57 13.38 -4.00
N ILE A 98 9.96 12.60 -2.99
CA ILE A 98 9.02 12.07 -1.99
C ILE A 98 8.40 13.21 -1.18
N ILE A 99 9.19 14.18 -0.73
CA ILE A 99 8.69 15.35 -0.01
C ILE A 99 7.79 16.22 -0.90
N SER A 100 8.14 16.45 -2.17
CA SER A 100 7.29 17.17 -3.13
C SER A 100 5.93 16.48 -3.28
N TYR A 101 5.92 15.16 -3.48
CA TYR A 101 4.70 14.36 -3.56
C TYR A 101 3.86 14.39 -2.27
N LEU A 102 4.51 14.44 -1.11
CA LEU A 102 3.81 14.58 0.17
C LEU A 102 3.24 15.99 0.37
N SER A 103 3.80 16.99 -0.33
CA SER A 103 3.40 18.41 -0.32
C SER A 103 2.28 18.72 -1.31
N GLU A 104 2.35 18.13 -2.50
CA GLU A 104 1.37 18.22 -3.58
C GLU A 104 0.23 17.24 -3.24
N GLY A 105 -0.72 17.71 -2.43
CA GLY A 105 -1.95 16.96 -2.21
C GLY A 105 -2.78 16.92 -3.49
N ASP A 106 -2.78 15.79 -4.20
CA ASP A 106 -3.88 15.40 -5.08
C ASP A 106 -4.90 14.65 -4.21
N GLY A 107 -6.18 15.02 -4.17
CA GLY A 107 -6.97 15.36 -5.35
C GLY A 107 -7.31 14.06 -6.08
N GLY A 108 -8.20 13.24 -5.49
CA GLY A 108 -8.78 12.07 -6.16
C GLY A 108 -8.35 10.71 -5.59
N MET A 109 -9.10 10.24 -4.60
CA MET A 109 -9.65 8.88 -4.61
C MET A 109 -11.04 9.00 -3.98
N ASP A 110 -11.98 9.46 -4.81
CA ASP A 110 -13.39 9.08 -4.68
C ASP A 110 -13.55 7.69 -5.31
#